data_AF-A0A2Y9ALB0-F1
#
_entry.id   AF-A0A2Y9ALB0-F1
#
_cell.length_a   1.000
_cell.length_b   1.000
_cell.length_c   1.000
_cell.angle_alpha   90.00
_cell.angle_beta   90.00
_cell.angle_gamma   90.00
#
_symmetry.space_group_name_H-M   'P 1'
#
loop_
_entity.id
_entity.type
_entity.pdbx_description
1 polymer ?
#
loop_
_entity_poly.entity_id
_entity_poly.type
_entity_poly.pdbx_seq_one_letter_code
_entity_poly.pdbx_strand_id
1 'polypeptide(L)'
;MISAYREPDRAKARDLMTRLIDSLSGGVPAPMTELRTLGRTLKRRAADVLAYFDRPGTSNGPTEAMNGRLEHLRGSALGFRNLTNYIARSLLEVGGFRPRLHPGFG
;
A
#
# COMPACT_ATOMS: atom_id res chain seq x y z
N MET A 1 -4.51 12.98 -11.32
CA MET A 1 -3.60 12.29 -10.36
C MET A 1 -2.48 11.56 -11.09
N ILE A 2 -2.79 10.63 -12.02
CA ILE A 2 -1.79 9.90 -12.82
C ILE A 2 -0.78 10.83 -13.51
N SER A 3 -1.24 11.95 -14.08
CA SER A 3 -0.35 12.92 -14.74
C SER A 3 0.71 13.50 -13.81
N ALA A 4 0.39 13.73 -12.53
CA ALA A 4 1.38 14.19 -11.55
C ALA A 4 2.44 13.11 -11.30
N TYR A 5 2.04 11.84 -11.14
CA TYR A 5 2.99 10.73 -10.96
C TYR A 5 3.85 10.43 -12.19
N ARG A 6 3.40 10.78 -13.40
CA ARG A 6 4.14 10.56 -14.65
C ARG A 6 4.99 11.76 -15.08
N GLU A 7 4.83 12.92 -14.44
CA GLU A 7 5.57 14.14 -14.78
C GLU A 7 7.05 13.97 -14.37
N PRO A 8 8.01 14.09 -15.33
CA PRO A 8 9.43 13.96 -15.04
C PRO A 8 9.96 15.04 -14.08
N ASP A 9 9.46 16.27 -14.18
CA ASP A 9 9.83 17.35 -13.27
C ASP A 9 9.10 17.20 -11.93
N ARG A 10 9.85 16.84 -10.89
CA ARG A 10 9.33 16.60 -9.53
C ARG A 10 8.67 17.85 -8.91
N ALA A 11 9.20 19.04 -9.16
CA ALA A 11 8.63 20.27 -8.61
C ALA A 11 7.28 20.56 -9.25
N LYS A 12 7.20 20.43 -10.58
CA LYS A 12 5.96 20.56 -11.34
C LYS A 12 4.95 19.46 -10.98
N ALA A 13 5.41 18.22 -10.82
CA ALA A 13 4.60 17.10 -10.38
C ALA A 13 3.95 17.33 -9.01
N ARG A 14 4.73 17.85 -8.05
CA ARG A 14 4.26 18.21 -6.71
C ARG A 14 3.20 19.30 -6.75
N ASP A 15 3.40 20.34 -7.55
CA ASP A 15 2.42 21.42 -7.74
C ASP A 15 1.13 20.89 -8.39
N LEU A 16 1.23 20.06 -9.43
CA LEU A 16 0.07 19.40 -10.04
C LEU A 16 -0.73 18.57 -9.04
N MET A 17 -0.06 17.82 -8.16
CA MET A 17 -0.74 17.05 -7.10
C MET A 17 -1.39 17.97 -6.07
N THR A 18 -0.70 19.04 -5.66
CA THR A 18 -1.22 20.03 -4.70
C THR A 18 -2.52 20.63 -5.20
N ARG A 19 -2.53 21.15 -6.43
CA ARG A 19 -3.73 21.73 -7.06
C ARG A 19 -4.88 20.72 -7.16
N LEU A 20 -4.57 19.46 -7.44
CA LEU A 20 -5.58 18.40 -7.48
C LEU A 20 -6.19 18.14 -6.09
N ILE A 21 -5.36 18.09 -5.03
CA ILE A 21 -5.84 17.93 -3.66
C ILE A 21 -6.74 19.10 -3.28
N ASP A 22 -6.35 20.34 -3.59
CA ASP A 22 -7.14 21.54 -3.30
C ASP A 22 -8.48 21.53 -4.03
N SER A 23 -8.48 21.20 -5.33
CA SER A 23 -9.69 21.08 -6.14
C SER A 23 -10.66 20.05 -5.56
N LEU A 24 -10.17 18.87 -5.17
CA LEU A 24 -11.02 17.81 -4.58
C LEU A 24 -11.49 18.14 -3.16
N SER A 25 -10.76 19.00 -2.44
CA SER A 25 -11.06 19.36 -1.05
C SER A 25 -12.28 20.29 -0.91
N GLY A 26 -12.53 21.16 -1.89
CA GLY A 26 -13.58 22.17 -1.81
C GLY A 26 -14.43 22.33 -3.07
N GLY A 27 -13.99 21.82 -4.22
CA GLY A 27 -14.64 22.01 -5.53
C GLY A 27 -15.63 20.91 -5.93
N VAL A 28 -15.93 19.95 -5.05
CA VAL A 28 -16.75 18.78 -5.38
C VAL A 28 -18.19 18.96 -4.89
N PRO A 29 -19.21 18.91 -5.77
CA PRO A 29 -20.63 19.04 -5.40
C PRO A 29 -21.11 17.99 -4.39
N ALA A 30 -22.13 18.35 -3.59
CA ALA A 30 -22.65 17.50 -2.52
C ALA A 30 -23.06 16.07 -2.92
N PRO A 31 -23.70 15.83 -4.09
CA PRO A 31 -24.10 14.48 -4.50
C PRO A 31 -22.92 13.55 -4.81
N MET A 32 -21.72 14.07 -5.06
CA MET A 32 -20.52 13.28 -5.39
C MET A 32 -19.82 12.79 -4.11
N THR A 33 -20.53 11.97 -3.33
CA THR A 33 -20.12 11.54 -1.99
C THR A 33 -18.76 10.84 -1.96
N GLU A 34 -18.46 10.00 -2.96
CA GLU A 34 -17.18 9.29 -3.07
C GLU A 34 -16.01 10.26 -3.30
N LEU A 35 -16.16 11.21 -4.24
CA LEU A 35 -15.13 12.20 -4.53
C LEU A 35 -14.89 13.15 -3.35
N ARG A 36 -15.94 13.49 -2.58
CA ARG A 36 -15.80 14.26 -1.33
C ARG A 36 -15.03 13.49 -0.26
N THR A 37 -15.28 12.18 -0.17
CA THR A 37 -14.57 11.29 0.77
C THR A 37 -13.09 11.16 0.37
N LEU A 38 -12.82 11.00 -0.92
CA LEU A 38 -11.47 11.01 -1.47
C LEU A 38 -10.76 12.35 -1.18
N GLY A 39 -11.40 13.47 -1.50
CA GLY A 39 -10.86 14.82 -1.24
C GLY A 39 -10.51 15.05 0.23
N ARG A 40 -11.41 14.67 1.15
CA ARG A 40 -11.13 14.75 2.60
C ARG A 40 -9.93 13.88 3.00
N THR A 41 -9.82 12.68 2.46
CA THR A 41 -8.71 11.76 2.74
C THR A 41 -7.40 12.31 2.23
N LEU A 42 -7.37 12.78 0.98
CA LEU A 42 -6.21 13.38 0.36
C LEU A 42 -5.75 14.64 1.10
N LYS A 43 -6.67 15.52 1.49
CA LYS A 43 -6.34 16.71 2.29
C LYS A 43 -5.69 16.34 3.61
N ARG A 44 -6.28 15.39 4.35
CA ARG A 44 -5.76 14.92 5.64
C ARG A 44 -4.37 14.29 5.51
N ARG A 45 -4.08 13.65 4.38
CA ARG A 45 -2.81 12.96 4.11
C ARG A 45 -1.90 13.72 3.14
N ALA A 46 -2.15 15.01 2.92
CA ALA A 46 -1.47 15.78 1.87
C ALA A 46 0.04 15.78 2.04
N ALA A 47 0.54 15.93 3.28
CA ALA A 47 1.97 15.87 3.57
C ALA A 47 2.60 14.54 3.12
N ASP A 48 1.95 13.41 3.44
CA ASP A 48 2.46 12.08 3.08
C ASP A 48 2.43 11.84 1.57
N VAL A 49 1.37 12.28 0.90
CA VAL A 49 1.22 12.15 -0.56
C VAL A 49 2.25 13.01 -1.28
N LEU A 50 2.44 14.26 -0.84
CA LEU A 50 3.37 15.19 -1.48
C LEU A 50 4.84 14.80 -1.25
N ALA A 51 5.17 14.15 -0.13
CA ALA A 51 6.50 13.65 0.17
C ALA A 51 7.04 12.66 -0.90
N TYR A 52 6.15 12.01 -1.67
CA TYR A 52 6.56 11.19 -2.82
C TYR A 52 7.38 11.98 -3.84
N PHE A 53 7.07 13.26 -4.05
CA PHE A 53 7.74 14.10 -5.04
C PHE A 53 9.08 14.64 -4.53
N ASP A 54 9.26 14.73 -3.20
CA ASP A 54 10.48 15.24 -2.57
C ASP A 54 11.59 14.17 -2.52
N ARG A 55 11.23 12.88 -2.60
CA ARG A 55 12.17 11.75 -2.42
C ARG A 55 12.36 10.95 -3.71
N PRO A 56 13.53 11.00 -4.36
CA PRO A 56 13.82 10.19 -5.54
C PRO A 56 13.80 8.69 -5.21
N GLY A 57 13.42 7.86 -6.18
CA GLY A 57 13.45 6.39 -6.03
C GLY A 57 12.35 5.77 -5.17
N THR A 58 11.43 6.57 -4.60
CA THR A 58 10.29 6.04 -3.84
C THR A 58 9.33 5.28 -4.76
N SER A 59 9.00 4.04 -4.41
CA SER A 59 7.98 3.25 -5.12
C SER A 59 7.24 2.32 -4.16
N ASN A 60 6.03 1.92 -4.53
CA ASN A 60 5.26 0.91 -3.80
C ASN A 60 5.63 -0.53 -4.20
N GLY A 61 6.53 -0.70 -5.18
CA GLY A 61 6.87 -1.99 -5.77
C GLY A 61 7.35 -3.04 -4.75
N PRO A 62 8.26 -2.72 -3.82
CA PRO A 62 8.69 -3.68 -2.78
C PRO A 62 7.53 -4.12 -1.87
N THR A 63 6.67 -3.19 -1.47
CA THR A 63 5.48 -3.48 -0.66
C THR A 63 4.50 -4.37 -1.42
N GLU A 64 4.26 -4.08 -2.69
CA GLU A 64 3.39 -4.88 -3.57
C GLU A 64 3.96 -6.28 -3.81
N ALA A 65 5.27 -6.40 -3.99
CA ALA A 65 5.95 -7.69 -4.11
C ALA A 65 5.77 -8.54 -2.84
N MET A 66 5.84 -7.93 -1.66
CA MET A 66 5.54 -8.62 -0.40
C MET A 66 4.06 -9.00 -0.29
N ASN A 67 3.15 -8.09 -0.61
CA ASN A 67 1.71 -8.36 -0.56
C ASN A 67 1.30 -9.50 -1.50
N GLY A 68 1.87 -9.55 -2.71
CA GLY A 68 1.64 -10.65 -3.66
C GLY A 68 2.09 -12.00 -3.10
N ARG A 69 3.24 -12.05 -2.41
CA ARG A 69 3.69 -13.26 -1.71
C ARG A 69 2.77 -13.66 -0.56
N LEU A 70 2.30 -12.69 0.23
CA LEU A 70 1.37 -12.95 1.33
C LEU A 70 0.01 -13.45 0.82
N GLU A 71 -0.47 -12.93 -0.30
CA GLU A 71 -1.71 -13.40 -0.92
C GLU A 71 -1.60 -14.86 -1.38
N HIS A 72 -0.48 -15.21 -2.03
CA HIS A 72 -0.20 -16.59 -2.42
C HIS A 72 -0.15 -17.53 -1.20
N LEU A 73 0.60 -17.13 -0.17
CA LEU A 73 0.73 -17.87 1.07
C LEU A 73 -0.62 -18.00 1.82
N ARG A 74 -1.49 -17.00 1.77
CA ARG A 74 -2.86 -17.08 2.33
C ARG A 74 -3.69 -18.17 1.65
N GLY A 75 -3.52 -18.33 0.34
CA GLY A 75 -4.10 -19.43 -0.43
C GLY A 75 -3.58 -20.79 0.04
N SER A 76 -2.26 -20.97 0.07
CA SER A 76 -1.61 -22.23 0.48
C SER A 76 -1.86 -22.58 1.96
N ALA A 77 -1.99 -21.58 2.84
CA ALA A 77 -2.26 -21.77 4.28
C ALA A 77 -3.73 -22.12 4.60
N LEU A 78 -4.61 -22.18 3.58
CA LEU A 78 -6.06 -22.40 3.71
C LEU A 78 -6.78 -21.31 4.53
N GLY A 79 -6.30 -20.07 4.43
CA GLY A 79 -6.82 -18.92 5.17
C GLY A 79 -6.43 -18.87 6.66
N PHE A 80 -6.78 -17.77 7.31
CA PHE A 80 -6.48 -17.55 8.73
C PHE A 80 -7.61 -18.11 9.61
N ARG A 81 -7.35 -19.22 10.31
CA ARG A 81 -8.28 -19.82 11.29
C ARG A 81 -7.76 -19.76 12.72
N ASN A 82 -6.46 -19.98 12.89
CA ASN A 82 -5.74 -19.76 14.14
C ASN A 82 -4.27 -19.47 13.83
N LEU A 83 -3.60 -18.76 14.75
CA LEU A 83 -2.23 -18.29 14.55
C LEU A 83 -1.22 -19.43 14.41
N THR A 84 -1.33 -20.47 15.24
CA THR A 84 -0.39 -21.61 15.26
C THR A 84 -0.36 -22.35 13.91
N ASN A 85 -1.52 -22.75 13.41
CA ASN A 85 -1.64 -23.46 12.14
C ASN A 85 -1.28 -22.57 10.95
N TYR A 86 -1.60 -21.27 11.03
CA TYR A 86 -1.21 -20.32 10.00
C TYR A 86 0.31 -20.19 9.92
N ILE A 87 1.00 -20.04 11.06
CA ILE A 87 2.47 -20.01 11.11
C ILE A 87 3.06 -21.32 10.58
N ALA A 88 2.57 -22.47 11.04
CA ALA A 88 3.09 -23.78 10.60
C ALA A 88 2.96 -23.96 9.09
N ARG A 89 1.80 -23.68 8.49
CA ARG A 89 1.60 -23.81 7.04
C ARG A 89 2.38 -22.77 6.23
N SER A 90 2.45 -21.54 6.75
CA SER A 90 3.28 -20.47 6.16
C SER A 90 4.76 -20.89 6.09
N LEU A 91 5.26 -21.51 7.17
CA LEU A 91 6.62 -22.03 7.24
C LEU A 91 6.83 -23.25 6.34
N LEU A 92 5.85 -24.13 6.18
CA LEU A 92 5.94 -25.29 5.27
C LEU A 92 6.16 -24.79 3.84
N GLU A 93 5.34 -23.83 3.40
CA GLU A 93 5.35 -23.30 2.04
C GLU A 93 6.67 -22.61 1.66
N VAL A 94 7.27 -21.87 2.59
CA VAL A 94 8.51 -21.11 2.32
C VAL A 94 9.80 -21.90 2.65
N GLY A 95 9.70 -23.20 2.97
CA GLY A 95 10.85 -24.04 3.32
C GLY A 95 11.44 -23.77 4.71
N GLY A 96 10.61 -23.25 5.63
CA GLY A 96 10.96 -22.79 6.97
C GLY A 96 11.12 -23.89 8.03
N PHE A 97 10.78 -25.16 7.75
CA PHE A 97 11.03 -26.26 8.69
C PHE A 97 12.52 -26.59 8.75
N ARG A 98 13.26 -25.80 9.53
CA ARG A 98 14.63 -26.09 9.92
C ARG A 98 14.61 -26.60 11.37
N PRO A 99 15.17 -27.79 11.67
CA PRO A 99 15.11 -28.42 12.99
C PRO A 99 15.59 -27.55 14.15
N ARG A 100 16.44 -26.55 13.88
CA ARG A 100 16.99 -25.62 14.89
C ARG A 100 16.10 -24.42 15.22
N LEU A 101 15.08 -24.11 14.41
CA LEU A 101 14.24 -22.90 14.58
C LEU A 101 12.83 -23.23 15.09
N HIS A 102 12.41 -24.50 15.03
CA HIS A 102 11.06 -24.95 15.40
C HIS A 102 11.10 -26.26 16.20
N PRO A 103 11.60 -26.25 17.45
CA PRO A 103 11.80 -27.48 18.23
C PRO A 103 10.51 -28.19 18.69
N GLY A 104 9.33 -27.60 18.47
CA GLY A 104 8.03 -28.14 18.90
C GLY A 104 7.12 -28.65 17.78
N PHE A 105 7.60 -28.72 16.53
CA PHE A 105 6.82 -29.20 15.38
C PHE A 105 7.39 -30.48 14.75
N GLY A 106 7.99 -31.35 15.58
CA GLY A 106 8.45 -32.70 15.21
C GLY A 106 7.57 -33.77 15.80
#